data_AF-A0A2E0U0W0-F1
#
_entry.id   AF-A0A2E0U0W0-F1
#
_cell.length_a   1.000
_cell.length_b   1.000
_cell.length_c   1.000
_cell.angle_alpha   90.00
_cell.angle_beta   90.00
_cell.angle_gamma   90.00
#
_symmetry.space_group_name_H-M   'P 1'
#
loop_
_entity.id
_entity.type
_entity.pdbx_description
1 polymer ?
#
loop_
_entity_poly.entity_id
_entity_poly.type
_entity_poly.pdbx_seq_one_letter_code
_entity_poly.pdbx_strand_id
1 'polypeptide(L)'
;MGKNRIKKERSKKTNLITNNQQVVLASLSKTRQIEIKKHFKDVILTKHSVDETKEKKKHKQLNAKDLAYHLARLKAISVSSKYKDKFVIGCDQTLECNTKILSKPKTLFKAKKNLKELSGKKHR
;
A
#
# COMPACT_ATOMS: atom_id res chain seq x y z
N MET A 1 -31.54 -20.30 36.51
CA MET A 1 -30.40 -19.37 36.64
C MET A 1 -29.17 -20.02 36.02
N GLY A 2 -28.35 -19.26 35.27
CA GLY A 2 -27.06 -19.74 34.75
C GLY A 2 -26.90 -19.70 33.22
N LYS A 3 -26.90 -18.49 32.62
CA LYS A 3 -26.44 -18.29 31.24
C LYS A 3 -24.92 -18.51 31.18
N ASN A 4 -24.46 -19.67 30.72
CA ASN A 4 -23.04 -19.88 30.42
C ASN A 4 -22.68 -19.16 29.11
N ARG A 5 -22.15 -17.94 29.26
CA ARG A 5 -21.52 -17.15 28.20
C ARG A 5 -20.36 -17.95 27.60
N ILE A 6 -20.51 -18.36 26.35
CA ILE A 6 -19.40 -18.77 25.48
C ILE A 6 -18.40 -17.60 25.47
N LYS A 7 -17.24 -17.80 26.11
CA LYS A 7 -16.13 -16.85 26.08
C LYS A 7 -15.71 -16.68 24.62
N LYS A 8 -15.96 -15.49 24.07
CA LYS A 8 -15.40 -15.03 22.80
C LYS A 8 -13.87 -15.18 22.91
N GLU A 9 -13.30 -16.17 22.22
CA GLU A 9 -11.86 -16.35 22.14
C GLU A 9 -11.24 -15.04 21.66
N ARG A 10 -10.51 -14.39 22.56
CA ARG A 10 -9.74 -13.19 22.27
C ARG A 10 -8.66 -13.59 21.27
N SER A 11 -8.68 -12.92 20.12
CA SER A 11 -7.65 -12.86 19.08
C SER A 11 -6.27 -13.31 19.57
N LYS A 12 -5.73 -14.37 18.96
CA LYS A 12 -4.36 -14.86 19.17
C LYS A 12 -3.40 -13.68 19.06
N LYS A 13 -2.64 -13.40 20.14
CA LYS A 13 -1.52 -12.46 20.13
C LYS A 13 -0.60 -12.82 18.97
N THR A 14 -0.52 -11.98 17.96
CA THR A 14 0.54 -12.05 16.97
C THR A 14 1.84 -11.68 17.66
N ASN A 15 2.75 -12.66 17.78
CA ASN A 15 4.11 -12.38 18.20
C ASN A 15 4.74 -11.49 17.12
N LEU A 16 5.05 -10.24 17.48
CA LEU A 16 5.77 -9.32 16.61
C LEU A 16 7.17 -9.91 16.37
N ILE A 17 7.57 -10.03 15.11
CA ILE A 17 8.86 -10.63 14.71
C ILE A 17 10.05 -9.68 15.02
N THR A 18 9.78 -8.51 15.64
CA THR A 18 10.81 -7.52 15.96
C THR A 18 10.56 -6.92 17.35
N ASN A 19 11.64 -6.58 18.05
CA ASN A 19 11.60 -5.78 19.28
C ASN A 19 11.25 -4.30 19.02
N ASN A 20 11.16 -3.89 17.75
CA ASN A 20 10.96 -2.49 17.38
C ASN A 20 9.46 -2.19 17.31
N GLN A 21 8.93 -1.50 18.31
CA GLN A 21 7.51 -1.17 18.39
C GLN A 21 7.09 -0.03 17.44
N GLN A 22 8.07 0.65 16.84
CA GLN A 22 7.85 1.80 15.99
C GLN A 22 8.21 1.51 14.52
N VAL A 23 7.25 1.73 13.63
CA VAL A 23 7.45 1.60 12.18
C VAL A 23 7.20 2.92 11.47
N VAL A 24 7.87 3.13 10.33
CA VAL A 24 7.66 4.31 9.49
C VAL A 24 6.86 3.90 8.26
N LEU A 25 5.67 4.45 8.07
CA LEU A 25 4.92 4.33 6.83
C LEU A 25 5.33 5.46 5.88
N ALA A 26 6.00 5.10 4.78
CA ALA A 26 6.34 6.01 3.68
C ALA A 26 5.13 6.29 2.78
N SER A 27 3.98 6.64 3.36
CA SER A 27 2.74 6.94 2.64
C SER A 27 1.80 7.83 3.45
N LEU A 28 1.19 8.82 2.78
CA LEU A 28 0.11 9.64 3.35
C LEU A 28 -1.30 9.16 2.95
N SER A 29 -1.43 7.94 2.40
CA SER A 29 -2.74 7.38 2.06
C SER A 29 -3.55 7.07 3.33
N LYS A 30 -4.74 7.66 3.48
CA LYS A 30 -5.66 7.40 4.60
C LYS A 30 -5.96 5.91 4.77
N THR A 31 -6.23 5.19 3.69
CA THR A 31 -6.50 3.74 3.74
C THR A 31 -5.31 2.96 4.29
N ARG A 32 -4.08 3.30 3.88
CA ARG A 32 -2.87 2.62 4.37
C ARG A 32 -2.58 2.96 5.83
N GLN A 33 -2.86 4.19 6.24
CA GLN A 33 -2.74 4.60 7.64
C GLN A 33 -3.71 3.84 8.55
N ILE A 34 -4.97 3.70 8.11
CA ILE A 34 -5.97 2.92 8.85
C ILE A 34 -5.51 1.47 8.96
N GLU A 35 -5.02 0.89 7.87
CA GLU A 35 -4.60 -0.52 7.87
C GLU A 35 -3.39 -0.76 8.77
N ILE A 36 -2.31 0.01 8.62
CA ILE A 36 -1.08 -0.23 9.38
C ILE A 36 -1.28 -0.04 10.90
N LYS A 37 -2.14 0.89 11.31
CA LYS A 37 -2.47 1.16 12.72
C LYS A 37 -3.21 0.01 13.40
N LYS A 38 -3.78 -0.94 12.64
CA LYS A 38 -4.35 -2.17 13.22
C LYS A 38 -3.26 -3.13 13.74
N HIS A 39 -2.06 -3.06 13.15
CA HIS A 39 -0.98 -4.01 13.41
C HIS A 39 0.13 -3.42 14.27
N PHE A 40 0.32 -2.10 14.23
CA PHE A 40 1.37 -1.39 14.96
C PHE A 40 0.78 -0.29 15.84
N LYS A 41 1.21 -0.23 17.10
CA LYS A 41 0.77 0.79 18.06
C LYS A 41 1.39 2.16 17.77
N ASP A 42 2.66 2.18 17.37
CA ASP A 42 3.41 3.39 17.08
C ASP A 42 3.84 3.41 15.60
N VAL A 43 3.28 4.37 14.86
CA VAL A 43 3.50 4.52 13.41
C VAL A 43 3.83 5.96 13.09
N ILE A 44 5.03 6.18 12.57
CA ILE A 44 5.44 7.45 11.99
C ILE A 44 4.92 7.52 10.55
N LEU A 45 4.15 8.55 10.25
CA LEU A 45 3.65 8.81 8.90
C LEU A 45 4.56 9.82 8.21
N THR A 46 5.07 9.48 7.03
CA THR A 46 5.94 10.39 6.29
C THR A 46 5.68 10.33 4.80
N LYS A 47 5.80 11.48 4.15
CA LYS A 47 5.71 11.59 2.69
C LYS A 47 7.02 11.08 2.06
N HIS A 48 6.90 10.26 1.03
CA HIS A 48 8.04 9.88 0.17
C HIS A 48 8.31 10.96 -0.88
N SER A 49 9.52 11.00 -1.45
CA SER A 49 9.88 11.96 -2.51
C SER A 49 9.79 11.39 -3.94
N VAL A 50 9.38 10.12 -4.09
CA VAL A 50 9.30 9.45 -5.41
C VAL A 50 8.31 10.12 -6.37
N ASP A 51 8.78 10.46 -7.57
CA ASP A 51 7.95 10.82 -8.72
C ASP A 51 7.50 9.56 -9.47
N GLU A 52 6.30 9.07 -9.12
CA GLU A 52 5.74 7.87 -9.75
C GLU A 52 5.55 8.00 -11.25
N THR A 53 5.28 9.21 -11.77
CA THR A 53 5.02 9.38 -13.22
C THR A 53 6.30 9.18 -14.00
N LYS A 54 7.42 9.73 -13.50
CA LYS A 54 8.75 9.54 -14.08
C LYS A 54 9.18 8.08 -14.02
N GLU A 55 9.02 7.43 -12.87
CA GLU A 55 9.39 6.02 -12.70
C GLU A 55 8.57 5.09 -13.61
N LYS A 56 7.25 5.29 -13.71
CA LYS A 56 6.38 4.52 -14.62
C LYS A 56 6.78 4.69 -16.09
N LYS A 57 7.23 5.87 -16.51
CA LYS A 57 7.72 6.12 -17.87
C LYS A 57 9.06 5.44 -18.14
N LYS A 58 9.94 5.37 -17.15
CA LYS A 58 11.26 4.71 -17.24
C LYS A 58 11.14 3.19 -17.27
N HIS A 59 10.13 2.65 -16.59
CA HIS A 59 9.95 1.20 -16.37
C HIS A 59 8.70 0.65 -17.08
N LYS A 60 8.45 1.05 -18.32
CA LYS A 60 7.26 0.63 -19.10
C LYS A 60 7.22 -0.87 -19.41
N GLN A 61 8.37 -1.53 -19.40
CA GLN A 61 8.54 -2.95 -19.65
C GLN A 61 8.14 -3.83 -18.45
N LEU A 62 8.02 -3.25 -17.24
CA LEU A 62 7.60 -4.00 -16.07
C LEU A 62 6.11 -4.34 -16.17
N ASN A 63 5.77 -5.57 -15.81
CA ASN A 63 4.37 -5.94 -15.59
C ASN A 63 3.80 -5.20 -14.36
N ALA A 64 2.49 -5.27 -14.17
CA ALA A 64 1.79 -4.55 -13.12
C ALA A 64 2.32 -4.86 -11.70
N LYS A 65 2.63 -6.12 -11.42
CA LYS A 65 3.11 -6.58 -10.12
C LYS A 65 4.51 -6.02 -9.85
N ASP A 66 5.42 -6.20 -10.78
CA ASP A 66 6.81 -5.77 -10.62
C ASP A 66 6.92 -4.24 -10.55
N LEU A 67 6.07 -3.52 -11.28
CA LEU A 67 5.96 -2.08 -11.16
C LEU A 67 5.50 -1.64 -9.76
N ALA A 68 4.51 -2.32 -9.18
CA ALA A 68 4.05 -2.03 -7.82
C ALA A 68 5.17 -2.28 -6.78
N TYR A 69 5.90 -3.40 -6.91
CA TYR A 69 7.05 -3.69 -6.05
C TYR A 69 8.16 -2.64 -6.19
N HIS A 70 8.52 -2.27 -7.42
CA HIS A 70 9.52 -1.25 -7.70
C HIS A 70 9.17 0.08 -7.04
N LEU A 71 7.94 0.56 -7.24
CA LEU A 71 7.47 1.81 -6.66
C LEU A 71 7.40 1.75 -5.13
N ALA A 72 6.92 0.64 -4.56
CA ALA A 72 6.91 0.43 -3.11
C ALA A 72 8.32 0.51 -2.52
N ARG A 73 9.30 -0.16 -3.15
CA ARG A 73 10.71 -0.16 -2.75
C ARG A 73 11.30 1.25 -2.79
N LEU A 74 11.10 1.99 -3.89
CA LEU A 74 11.62 3.35 -4.00
C LEU A 74 11.02 4.28 -2.94
N LYS A 75 9.73 4.12 -2.61
CA LYS A 75 9.08 4.91 -1.56
C LYS A 75 9.73 4.68 -0.20
N ALA A 76 9.97 3.42 0.15
CA ALA A 76 10.69 3.07 1.38
C ALA A 76 12.09 3.69 1.39
N ILE A 77 12.88 3.45 0.34
CA ILE A 77 14.27 3.93 0.23
C ILE A 77 14.36 5.45 0.34
N SER A 78 13.44 6.18 -0.29
CA SER A 78 13.42 7.65 -0.26
C SER A 78 13.27 8.24 1.15
N VAL A 79 12.84 7.43 2.11
CA VAL A 79 12.58 7.78 3.49
C VAL A 79 13.63 7.18 4.44
N SER A 80 14.24 6.06 4.08
CA SER A 80 15.18 5.30 4.92
C SER A 80 16.36 6.13 5.44
N SER A 81 16.91 7.05 4.65
CA SER A 81 18.06 7.88 5.09
C SER A 81 17.74 8.74 6.32
N LYS A 82 16.47 9.15 6.50
CA LYS A 82 16.00 9.94 7.65
C LYS A 82 15.72 9.07 8.88
N TYR A 83 15.51 7.77 8.72
CA TYR A 83 15.09 6.86 9.78
C TYR A 83 15.96 5.60 9.81
N LYS A 84 17.27 5.77 10.01
CA LYS A 84 18.28 4.71 9.89
C LYS A 84 18.03 3.50 10.80
N ASP A 85 17.49 3.73 12.01
CA ASP A 85 17.27 2.69 13.01
C ASP A 85 15.82 2.20 13.09
N LYS A 86 15.03 2.45 12.04
CA LYS A 86 13.60 2.10 12.00
C LYS A 86 13.26 1.27 10.77
N PHE A 87 12.26 0.41 10.92
CA PHE A 87 11.67 -0.29 9.78
C PHE A 87 10.83 0.69 8.97
N VAL A 88 11.19 0.88 7.70
CA VAL A 88 10.44 1.71 6.76
C VAL A 88 9.62 0.83 5.84
N ILE A 89 8.31 1.05 5.84
CA ILE A 89 7.35 0.35 5.00
C ILE A 89 6.94 1.27 3.85
N GLY A 90 7.28 0.85 2.63
CA GLY A 90 6.80 1.42 1.38
C GLY A 90 5.70 0.55 0.78
N CYS A 91 4.71 1.17 0.14
CA CYS A 91 3.62 0.45 -0.52
C CYS A 91 3.22 1.15 -1.81
N ASP A 92 2.87 0.36 -2.83
CA ASP A 92 2.25 0.84 -4.04
C ASP A 92 1.16 -0.12 -4.54
N GLN A 93 0.30 0.36 -5.43
CA GLN A 93 -0.77 -0.44 -6.02
C GLN A 93 -0.93 -0.02 -7.49
N THR A 94 -0.91 -1.02 -8.35
CA THR A 94 -1.24 -0.92 -9.77
C THR A 94 -2.64 -1.50 -10.02
N LEU A 95 -3.25 -1.13 -11.14
CA LEU A 95 -4.50 -1.71 -11.62
C LEU A 95 -4.25 -2.19 -13.05
N GLU A 96 -4.49 -3.45 -13.31
CA GLU A 96 -4.33 -4.08 -14.61
C GLU A 96 -5.65 -4.67 -15.10
N CYS A 97 -5.99 -4.38 -16.35
CA CYS A 97 -7.14 -4.97 -17.04
C CYS A 97 -6.71 -5.35 -18.45
N ASN A 98 -6.89 -6.62 -18.84
CA ASN A 98 -6.44 -7.17 -20.13
C ASN A 98 -5.00 -6.74 -20.46
N THR A 99 -4.04 -7.04 -19.56
CA THR A 99 -2.60 -6.70 -19.64
C THR A 99 -2.25 -5.19 -19.69
N LYS A 100 -3.25 -4.32 -19.60
CA LYS A 100 -3.06 -2.87 -19.61
C LYS A 100 -3.08 -2.30 -18.19
N ILE A 101 -1.99 -1.64 -17.82
CA ILE A 101 -1.90 -0.91 -16.57
C ILE A 101 -2.67 0.41 -16.69
N LEU A 102 -3.68 0.58 -15.84
CA LEU A 102 -4.49 1.79 -15.73
C LEU A 102 -3.95 2.68 -14.62
N SER A 103 -3.79 3.97 -14.93
CA SER A 103 -3.42 5.00 -13.95
C SER A 103 -4.66 5.73 -13.44
N LYS A 104 -4.52 6.36 -12.27
CA LYS A 104 -5.56 7.24 -11.72
C LYS A 104 -5.93 8.32 -12.74
N PRO A 105 -7.22 8.48 -13.07
CA PRO A 105 -7.65 9.49 -14.02
C PRO A 105 -7.46 10.89 -13.42
N LYS A 106 -6.94 11.83 -14.21
CA LYS A 106 -6.84 13.25 -13.84
C LYS A 106 -8.07 14.08 -14.28
N THR A 107 -8.98 13.48 -15.04
CA THR A 107 -10.17 14.15 -15.59
C THR A 107 -11.36 13.19 -15.61
N LEU A 108 -12.59 13.74 -15.58
CA LEU A 108 -13.82 12.96 -15.70
C LEU A 108 -13.88 12.15 -17.01
N PHE A 109 -13.41 12.75 -18.11
CA PHE A 109 -13.31 12.04 -19.39
C PHE A 109 -12.43 10.79 -19.30
N LYS A 110 -11.24 10.89 -18.69
CA LYS A 110 -10.35 9.74 -18.47
C LYS A 110 -10.96 8.73 -17.50
N ALA A 111 -11.69 9.20 -16.48
CA ALA A 111 -12.38 8.31 -15.55
C ALA A 111 -13.46 7.48 -16.27
N LYS A 112 -14.31 8.12 -17.09
CA LYS A 112 -15.32 7.44 -17.91
C LYS A 112 -14.68 6.43 -18.86
N LYS A 113 -13.55 6.77 -19.48
CA LYS A 113 -12.79 5.86 -20.34
C LYS A 113 -12.25 4.64 -19.56
N ASN A 114 -11.65 4.87 -18.39
CA ASN A 114 -11.16 3.78 -17.54
C ASN A 114 -12.31 2.85 -17.10
N LEU A 115 -13.46 3.40 -16.69
CA LEU A 115 -14.61 2.59 -16.28
C LEU A 115 -15.16 1.76 -17.44
N LYS A 116 -15.26 2.33 -18.65
CA LYS A 116 -15.62 1.56 -19.86
C LYS A 116 -14.61 0.45 -20.16
N GLU A 117 -13.31 0.72 -19.98
CA GLU A 117 -12.26 -0.28 -20.17
C GLU A 117 -12.41 -1.45 -19.18
N LEU A 118 -12.86 -1.18 -17.95
CA LEU A 118 -13.04 -2.17 -16.88
C LEU A 118 -14.39 -2.91 -16.96
N SER A 119 -15.41 -2.30 -17.57
CA SER A 119 -16.78 -2.82 -17.57
C SER A 119 -16.88 -4.24 -18.13
N GLY A 120 -17.47 -5.15 -17.37
CA GLY A 120 -17.67 -6.55 -17.76
C GLY A 120 -16.38 -7.39 -17.81
N LYS A 121 -15.24 -6.87 -17.34
CA LYS A 121 -13.94 -7.55 -17.41
C LYS A 121 -13.33 -7.75 -16.03
N LYS A 122 -12.63 -8.88 -15.87
CA LYS A 122 -11.79 -9.14 -14.70
C LYS A 122 -10.55 -8.25 -14.74
N HIS A 123 -10.23 -7.63 -13.61
CA HIS A 123 -9.05 -6.80 -13.40
C HIS A 123 -8.39 -7.20 -12.09
N ARG A 124 -7.13 -6.81 -11.90
CA ARG A 124 -6.33 -7.10 -10.71
C ARG A 124 -5.42 -5.95 -10.33
#